data_AF-A0A1Z9QZD4-F1
#
_entry.id   AF-A0A1Z9QZD4-F1
#
_cell.length_a   1.000
_cell.length_b   1.000
_cell.length_c   1.000
_cell.angle_alpha   90.00
_cell.angle_beta   90.00
_cell.angle_gamma   90.00
#
_symmetry.space_group_name_H-M   'P 1'
#
loop_
_entity.id
_entity.type
_entity.pdbx_description
1 polymer ?
#
loop_
_entity_poly.entity_id
_entity_poly.type
_entity_poly.pdbx_seq_one_letter_code
_entity_poly.pdbx_strand_id
1 'polypeptide(L)'
;MEISIINSLLELFSSYKNLIVWFGSVSIFIFIFSLLSIKWLVGLIPVDYFINKAPSKTKLTNPILWYLITIIKNIIGYSLILGGIMMLVLPGQGVFTIVIGLMLSNYPGKYKLEKKFIAIPTILKSINWLRAKSNKPAIRVI
;
A
#
# COMPACT_ATOMS: atom_id res chain seq x y z
N MET A 1 -42.90 12.89 -16.04
CA MET A 1 -42.19 12.73 -14.75
C MET A 1 -40.79 12.15 -14.94
N GLU A 2 -40.59 11.15 -15.81
CA GLU A 2 -39.27 10.57 -16.07
C GLU A 2 -38.29 11.52 -16.78
N ILE A 3 -38.77 12.27 -17.78
CA ILE A 3 -37.95 13.20 -18.57
C ILE A 3 -37.39 14.35 -17.72
N SER A 4 -38.17 14.85 -16.75
CA SER A 4 -37.72 15.90 -15.83
C SER A 4 -36.61 15.41 -14.90
N ILE A 5 -36.68 14.15 -14.44
CA ILE A 5 -35.64 13.55 -13.59
C ILE A 5 -34.33 13.44 -14.36
N ILE A 6 -34.38 13.01 -15.63
CA ILE A 6 -33.20 12.90 -16.49
C ILE A 6 -32.56 14.27 -16.71
N ASN A 7 -33.36 15.30 -16.98
CA ASN A 7 -32.85 16.66 -17.18
C ASN A 7 -32.22 17.22 -15.91
N SER A 8 -32.82 17.01 -14.74
CA SER A 8 -32.24 17.42 -13.46
C SER A 8 -30.93 16.69 -13.15
N LEU A 9 -30.83 15.40 -13.50
CA LEU A 9 -29.59 14.63 -13.37
C LEU A 9 -28.50 15.16 -14.31
N LEU A 10 -28.85 15.50 -15.55
CA LEU A 10 -27.91 16.07 -16.53
C LEU A 10 -27.42 17.45 -16.09
N GLU A 11 -28.30 18.30 -15.56
CA GLU A 11 -27.92 19.58 -14.96
C GLU A 11 -26.94 19.38 -13.80
N LEU A 12 -27.22 18.45 -12.88
CA LEU A 12 -26.36 18.16 -11.75
C LEU A 12 -24.98 17.64 -12.20
N PHE A 13 -24.94 16.73 -13.18
CA PHE A 13 -23.68 16.28 -13.78
C PHE A 13 -22.92 17.41 -14.46
N SER A 14 -23.62 18.33 -15.13
CA SER A 14 -22.98 19.47 -15.78
C SER A 14 -22.39 20.45 -14.77
N SER A 15 -23.09 20.72 -13.66
CA SER A 15 -22.63 21.59 -12.57
C SER A 15 -21.41 21.01 -11.85
N TYR A 16 -21.36 19.69 -11.64
CA TYR A 16 -20.25 19.01 -10.96
C TYR A 16 -19.21 18.40 -11.91
N LYS A 17 -19.33 18.61 -13.22
CA LYS A 17 -18.46 18.00 -14.24
C LYS A 17 -16.98 18.15 -13.91
N ASN A 18 -16.56 19.36 -13.53
CA ASN A 18 -15.16 19.64 -13.22
C ASN A 18 -14.68 18.89 -11.97
N LEU A 19 -15.50 18.84 -10.91
CA LEU A 19 -15.19 18.10 -9.68
C LEU A 19 -15.12 16.59 -9.95
N ILE A 20 -16.08 16.04 -10.69
CA ILE A 20 -16.10 14.62 -11.06
C ILE A 20 -14.84 14.24 -11.86
N VAL A 21 -14.44 15.06 -12.84
CA VAL A 21 -13.22 14.82 -13.62
C VAL A 21 -11.98 14.90 -12.74
N TRP A 22 -11.92 15.84 -11.79
CA TRP A 22 -10.78 16.00 -10.90
C TRP A 22 -10.63 14.81 -9.93
N PHE A 23 -11.72 14.43 -9.27
CA PHE A 23 -11.74 13.27 -8.39
C PHE A 23 -11.47 11.96 -9.14
N GLY A 24 -12.06 11.79 -10.33
CA GLY A 24 -11.82 10.62 -11.18
C GLY A 24 -10.35 10.50 -11.60
N SER A 25 -9.75 11.62 -12.04
CA SER A 25 -8.34 11.66 -12.44
C SER A 25 -7.40 11.36 -11.27
N VAL A 26 -7.65 11.97 -10.11
CA VAL A 26 -6.85 11.71 -8.91
C VAL A 26 -6.99 10.27 -8.45
N SER A 27 -8.20 9.71 -8.49
CA SER A 27 -8.43 8.31 -8.12
C SER A 27 -7.64 7.35 -9.03
N ILE A 28 -7.70 7.55 -10.35
CA ILE A 28 -6.94 6.77 -11.33
C ILE A 28 -5.43 6.91 -11.10
N PHE A 29 -4.96 8.14 -10.86
CA PHE A 29 -3.56 8.38 -10.57
C PHE A 29 -3.09 7.66 -9.31
N ILE A 30 -3.84 7.77 -8.21
CA ILE A 30 -3.54 7.06 -6.94
C ILE A 30 -3.58 5.55 -7.16
N PHE A 31 -4.52 5.04 -7.95
CA PHE A 31 -4.63 3.62 -8.26
C PHE A 31 -3.41 3.09 -9.02
N ILE A 32 -3.00 3.78 -10.09
CA ILE A 32 -1.80 3.45 -10.86
C ILE A 32 -0.56 3.55 -9.97
N PHE A 33 -0.42 4.66 -9.23
CA PHE A 33 0.69 4.86 -8.31
C PHE A 33 0.77 3.76 -7.25
N SER A 34 -0.37 3.32 -6.70
CA SER A 34 -0.45 2.20 -5.77
C SER A 34 0.08 0.91 -6.40
N LEU A 35 -0.37 0.56 -7.61
CA LEU A 35 0.08 -0.63 -8.34
C LEU A 35 1.59 -0.62 -8.65
N LEU A 36 2.13 0.52 -9.08
CA LEU A 36 3.57 0.64 -9.38
C LEU A 36 4.42 0.60 -8.10
N SER A 37 3.96 1.26 -7.04
CA SER A 37 4.69 1.35 -5.77
C SER A 37 4.94 -0.01 -5.16
N ILE A 38 4.06 -0.99 -5.38
CA ILE A 38 4.16 -2.35 -4.84
C ILE A 38 5.48 -3.05 -5.19
N LYS A 39 5.86 -3.04 -6.47
CA LYS A 39 7.12 -3.66 -6.92
C LYS A 39 8.34 -2.95 -6.31
N TRP A 40 8.29 -1.63 -6.28
CA TRP A 40 9.38 -0.81 -5.74
C TRP A 40 9.56 -1.01 -4.24
N LEU A 41 8.46 -0.99 -3.47
CA LEU A 41 8.44 -1.23 -2.02
C LEU A 41 8.98 -2.61 -1.64
N VAL A 42 8.57 -3.65 -2.36
CA VAL A 42 9.05 -5.01 -2.08
C VAL A 42 10.53 -5.17 -2.44
N GLY A 43 11.03 -4.40 -3.41
CA GLY A 43 12.46 -4.33 -3.75
C GLY A 43 13.33 -3.61 -2.72
N LEU A 44 12.75 -2.73 -1.90
CA LEU A 44 13.43 -2.02 -0.81
C LEU A 44 13.63 -2.89 0.43
N ILE A 45 12.91 -4.01 0.56
CA ILE A 45 13.06 -4.92 1.70
C ILE A 45 14.45 -5.59 1.62
N PRO A 46 15.34 -5.38 2.61
CA PRO A 46 16.64 -6.04 2.64
C PRO A 46 16.47 -7.56 2.71
N VAL A 47 17.33 -8.28 2.00
CA VAL A 47 17.29 -9.76 1.94
C VAL A 47 17.39 -10.39 3.34
N ASP A 48 18.17 -9.75 4.22
CA ASP A 48 18.52 -10.25 5.54
C ASP A 48 17.67 -9.64 6.66
N TYR A 49 16.61 -8.91 6.32
CA TYR A 49 15.73 -8.22 7.28
C TYR A 49 15.14 -9.18 8.31
N PHE A 50 14.82 -10.42 7.92
CA PHE A 50 14.23 -11.43 8.82
C PHE A 50 15.26 -12.30 9.56
N ILE A 51 16.55 -12.23 9.21
CA ILE A 51 17.60 -13.03 9.83
C ILE A 51 18.27 -12.24 10.96
N ASN A 52 18.79 -11.04 10.66
CA ASN A 52 19.60 -10.27 11.58
C ASN A 52 18.90 -8.93 11.86
N LYS A 53 18.42 -8.77 13.10
CA LYS A 53 17.97 -7.46 13.59
C LYS A 53 19.20 -6.57 13.80
N ALA A 54 19.78 -6.04 12.73
CA ALA A 54 20.66 -4.90 12.86
C ALA A 54 19.82 -3.75 13.44
N PRO A 55 20.16 -3.18 14.61
CA PRO A 55 19.45 -2.02 15.10
C PRO A 55 19.58 -0.93 14.03
N SER A 56 18.44 -0.49 13.48
CA SER A 56 18.36 0.62 12.54
C SER A 56 18.96 1.86 13.22
N LYS A 57 20.25 2.10 12.99
CA LYS A 57 20.95 3.33 13.35
C LYS A 57 20.70 4.37 12.27
N THR A 58 19.44 4.70 12.01
CA THR A 58 19.10 5.88 11.21
C THR A 58 18.28 6.79 12.10
N LYS A 59 18.93 7.34 13.13
CA LYS A 59 18.46 8.56 13.77
C LYS A 59 18.65 9.66 12.72
N LEU A 60 17.59 9.99 12.00
CA LEU A 60 17.58 11.25 11.26
C LEU A 60 17.94 12.35 12.26
N THR A 61 18.92 13.17 11.91
CA THR A 61 19.44 14.26 12.77
C THR A 61 18.37 15.29 13.11
N ASN A 62 17.24 15.28 12.38
CA ASN A 62 16.14 16.22 12.56
C ASN A 62 14.84 15.50 13.02
N PRO A 63 14.46 15.61 14.31
CA PRO A 63 13.36 14.85 14.89
C PRO A 63 11.99 15.22 14.29
N ILE A 64 11.78 16.48 13.90
CA ILE A 64 10.51 16.96 13.34
C ILE A 64 10.22 16.31 11.99
N LEU A 65 11.23 16.28 11.11
CA LEU A 65 11.11 15.66 9.79
C LEU A 65 10.86 14.15 9.91
N TRP A 66 11.50 13.52 10.91
CA TRP A 66 11.29 12.11 11.20
C TRP A 66 9.85 11.80 11.66
N TYR A 67 9.27 12.62 12.55
CA TYR A 67 7.87 12.49 12.96
C TYR A 67 6.92 12.69 11.78
N LEU A 68 7.13 13.74 10.97
CA LEU A 68 6.28 14.03 9.82
C LEU A 68 6.26 12.87 8.81
N ILE A 69 7.45 12.37 8.44
CA ILE A 69 7.60 11.22 7.54
C ILE A 69 6.95 9.97 8.14
N THR A 70 7.10 9.75 9.45
CA THR A 70 6.52 8.58 10.14
C THR A 70 5.00 8.64 10.14
N ILE A 71 4.40 9.81 10.40
CA ILE A 71 2.95 10.01 10.37
C ILE A 71 2.40 9.77 8.96
N ILE A 72 3.01 10.39 7.95
CA ILE A 72 2.59 10.23 6.55
C ILE A 72 2.68 8.75 6.13
N LYS A 73 3.79 8.08 6.44
CA LYS A 73 3.96 6.63 6.16
C LYS A 73 2.88 5.79 6.82
N ASN A 74 2.53 6.08 8.07
CA ASN A 74 1.50 5.35 8.80
C ASN A 74 0.11 5.57 8.21
N ILE A 75 -0.23 6.81 7.83
CA ILE A 75 -1.52 7.12 7.19
C ILE A 75 -1.65 6.32 5.88
N ILE A 76 -0.61 6.33 5.06
CA ILE A 76 -0.59 5.57 3.80
C ILE A 76 -0.69 4.07 4.08
N GLY A 77 0.08 3.56 5.03
CA GLY A 77 0.12 2.13 5.34
C GLY A 77 -1.20 1.61 5.90
N TYR A 78 -1.85 2.33 6.81
CA TYR A 78 -3.16 1.97 7.33
C TYR A 78 -4.26 2.09 6.28
N SER A 79 -4.20 3.10 5.40
CA SER A 79 -5.12 3.22 4.27
C SER A 79 -4.99 2.01 3.32
N LEU A 80 -3.77 1.57 3.03
CA LEU A 80 -3.53 0.36 2.23
C LEU A 80 -4.05 -0.92 2.91
N ILE A 81 -3.89 -1.05 4.24
CA ILE A 81 -4.44 -2.19 4.98
C ILE A 81 -5.97 -2.19 4.86
N LEU A 82 -6.62 -1.06 5.11
CA LEU A 82 -8.08 -0.95 5.08
C LEU A 82 -8.62 -1.20 3.67
N GLY A 83 -8.01 -0.58 2.66
CA GLY A 83 -8.35 -0.81 1.26
C GLY A 83 -8.11 -2.25 0.83
N GLY A 84 -7.01 -2.85 1.27
CA GLY A 84 -6.70 -4.25 1.01
C GLY A 84 -7.70 -5.23 1.64
N ILE A 85 -8.19 -4.94 2.85
CA ILE A 85 -9.27 -5.69 3.50
C ILE A 85 -10.57 -5.58 2.70
N MET A 86 -10.93 -4.38 2.25
CA MET A 86 -12.09 -4.20 1.36
C MET A 86 -11.93 -5.02 0.07
N MET A 87 -10.74 -5.02 -0.52
CA MET A 87 -10.39 -5.82 -1.70
C MET A 87 -10.31 -7.35 -1.46
N LEU A 88 -10.62 -7.85 -0.26
CA LEU A 88 -10.88 -9.28 -0.06
C LEU A 88 -12.32 -9.66 -0.44
N VAL A 89 -13.24 -8.70 -0.36
CA VAL A 89 -14.64 -8.85 -0.77
C VAL A 89 -14.85 -8.34 -2.19
N LEU A 90 -14.16 -7.25 -2.56
CA LEU A 90 -14.14 -6.74 -3.94
C LEU A 90 -13.09 -7.46 -4.79
N PRO A 91 -13.29 -7.62 -6.11
CA PRO A 91 -12.26 -8.20 -6.98
C PRO A 91 -11.00 -7.33 -6.98
N GLY A 92 -9.85 -7.91 -6.57
CA GLY A 92 -8.58 -7.21 -6.48
C GLY A 92 -7.45 -8.04 -5.86
N GLN A 93 -6.27 -7.44 -5.71
CA GLN A 93 -5.06 -8.09 -5.17
C GLN A 93 -5.03 -8.18 -3.63
N GLY A 94 -6.14 -7.89 -2.93
CA GLY A 94 -6.25 -7.42 -1.53
C GLY A 94 -5.17 -7.87 -0.54
N VAL A 95 -4.81 -9.16 -0.52
CA VAL A 95 -3.72 -9.72 0.30
C VAL A 95 -2.40 -8.98 0.12
N PHE A 96 -2.00 -8.67 -1.12
CA PHE A 96 -0.76 -7.93 -1.40
C PHE A 96 -0.81 -6.51 -0.86
N THR A 97 -1.94 -5.84 -1.04
CA THR A 97 -2.15 -4.48 -0.55
C THR A 97 -2.03 -4.45 0.98
N ILE A 98 -2.60 -5.44 1.67
CA ILE A 98 -2.49 -5.58 3.13
C ILE A 98 -1.04 -5.80 3.56
N VAL A 99 -0.33 -6.74 2.94
CA VAL A 99 1.08 -7.05 3.27
C VAL A 99 1.95 -5.80 3.11
N ILE A 100 1.72 -5.01 2.08
CA ILE A 100 2.50 -3.82 1.79
C ILE A 100 2.14 -2.67 2.73
N GLY A 101 0.87 -2.51 3.06
CA GLY A 101 0.43 -1.59 4.10
C GLY A 101 1.05 -1.94 5.46
N LEU A 102 1.11 -3.22 5.81
CA LEU A 102 1.80 -3.70 7.03
C LEU A 102 3.30 -3.42 6.99
N MET A 103 3.98 -3.59 5.85
CA MET A 103 5.42 -3.29 5.72
C MET A 103 5.71 -1.78 5.76
N LEU A 104 4.78 -0.93 5.29
CA LEU A 104 4.93 0.52 5.29
C LEU A 104 4.63 1.15 6.67
N SER A 105 3.66 0.58 7.39
CA SER A 105 3.21 1.07 8.69
C SER A 105 4.21 0.78 9.80
N ASN A 106 4.46 1.78 10.65
CA ASN A 106 5.17 1.64 11.91
C ASN A 106 4.17 1.41 13.05
N TYR A 107 4.17 0.17 13.58
CA TYR A 107 3.38 -0.21 14.76
C TYR A 107 4.24 -1.01 15.75
N PRO A 108 3.92 -0.95 17.07
CA PRO A 108 4.64 -1.70 18.08
C PRO A 108 4.50 -3.21 17.82
N GLY A 109 5.62 -3.93 17.77
CA GLY A 109 5.62 -5.37 17.51
C GLY A 109 5.64 -5.78 16.03
N LYS A 110 5.81 -4.83 15.09
CA LYS A 110 5.85 -5.08 13.63
C LYS A 110 6.65 -6.31 13.21
N TYR A 111 7.84 -6.48 13.77
CA TYR A 111 8.74 -7.57 13.40
C TYR A 111 8.16 -8.96 13.70
N LYS A 112 7.42 -9.13 14.80
CA LYS A 112 6.80 -10.43 15.15
C LYS A 112 5.68 -10.78 14.18
N LEU A 113 4.87 -9.80 13.81
CA LEU A 113 3.76 -9.98 12.86
C LEU A 113 4.29 -10.22 11.45
N GLU A 114 5.22 -9.40 10.96
CA GLU A 114 5.86 -9.56 9.65
C GLU A 114 6.50 -10.95 9.51
N LYS A 115 7.21 -11.43 10.54
CA LYS A 115 7.80 -12.79 10.55
C LYS A 115 6.72 -13.87 10.47
N LYS A 116 5.60 -13.73 11.19
CA LYS A 116 4.48 -14.68 11.15
C LYS A 116 3.79 -14.69 9.78
N PHE A 117 3.65 -13.54 9.13
CA PHE A 117 3.10 -13.44 7.78
C PHE A 117 4.03 -14.06 6.73
N ILE A 118 5.33 -13.80 6.80
CA ILE A 118 6.29 -14.36 5.83
C ILE A 118 6.53 -15.86 6.05
N ALA A 119 6.32 -16.38 7.26
CA ALA A 119 6.32 -17.82 7.50
C ALA A 119 5.20 -18.56 6.74
N ILE A 120 4.17 -17.86 6.25
CA ILE A 120 3.13 -18.45 5.42
C ILE A 120 3.69 -18.69 4.01
N PRO A 121 3.78 -19.95 3.52
CA PRO A 121 4.47 -20.28 2.28
C PRO A 121 3.86 -19.60 1.06
N THR A 122 2.54 -19.41 1.03
CA THR A 122 1.83 -18.70 -0.04
C THR A 122 2.26 -17.23 -0.11
N ILE A 123 2.42 -16.57 1.04
CA ILE A 123 2.85 -15.17 1.12
C ILE A 123 4.32 -15.06 0.71
N LEU A 124 5.19 -15.93 1.23
CA LEU A 124 6.61 -15.98 0.87
C LEU A 124 6.80 -16.19 -0.64
N LYS A 125 6.11 -17.17 -1.23
CA LYS A 125 6.18 -17.45 -2.67
C LYS A 125 5.74 -16.26 -3.50
N SER A 126 4.68 -15.59 -3.06
CA SER A 126 4.12 -14.41 -3.72
C SER A 126 5.08 -13.20 -3.66
N ILE A 127 5.68 -12.95 -2.49
CA ILE A 127 6.69 -11.89 -2.32
C ILE A 127 7.93 -12.21 -3.16
N ASN A 128 8.42 -13.45 -3.14
CA ASN A 128 9.59 -13.86 -3.94
C ASN A 128 9.32 -13.80 -5.44
N TRP A 129 8.10 -14.11 -5.91
CA TRP A 129 7.70 -13.92 -7.30
C TRP A 129 7.72 -12.45 -7.71
N LEU A 130 7.24 -11.56 -6.83
CA LEU A 130 7.28 -10.12 -7.07
C LEU A 130 8.72 -9.59 -7.10
N ARG A 131 9.59 -10.10 -6.21
CA ARG A 131 11.03 -9.79 -6.18
C ARG A 131 11.75 -10.28 -7.42
N ALA A 132 11.44 -11.48 -7.90
CA ALA A 132 11.98 -12.02 -9.15
C ALA A 132 11.62 -11.12 -10.35
N LYS A 133 10.37 -10.63 -10.42
CA LYS A 133 9.95 -9.64 -11.42
C LYS A 133 10.67 -8.28 -11.34
N SER A 134 11.32 -8.00 -10.20
CA SER A 134 12.11 -6.79 -9.99
C SER A 134 13.63 -7.07 -9.98
N ASN A 135 14.06 -8.25 -10.46
CA ASN A 135 15.47 -8.69 -10.46
C ASN A 135 16.13 -8.62 -9.06
N LYS A 136 15.37 -8.91 -8.02
CA LYS A 136 15.86 -8.98 -6.63
C LYS A 136 15.92 -10.42 -6.14
N PRO A 137 16.95 -10.79 -5.35
CA PRO A 137 17.07 -12.14 -4.79
C PRO A 137 15.95 -12.42 -3.78
N ALA A 138 15.59 -13.69 -3.63
CA ALA A 138 14.56 -14.14 -2.68
C ALA A 138 14.89 -13.72 -1.24
N ILE A 139 13.85 -13.43 -0.46
CA ILE A 139 14.01 -13.12 0.97
C ILE A 139 14.45 -14.38 1.70
N ARG A 140 15.47 -14.28 2.55
CA ARG A 140 15.89 -15.38 3.41
C ARG A 140 15.07 -15.37 4.70
N VAL A 141 14.54 -16.53 5.07
CA VAL A 141 13.72 -16.75 6.27
C VAL A 141 14.38 -17.86 7.09
N ILE A 142 14.35 -17.75 8.42
CA ILE A 142 14.81 -18.80 9.35
C ILE A 142 13.68 -19.79 9.57
#